data_AF-A0A350YNX5-F1
#
_entry.id   AF-A0A350YNX5-F1
#
_cell.length_a   1.000
_cell.length_b   1.000
_cell.length_c   1.000
_cell.angle_alpha   90.00
_cell.angle_beta   90.00
_cell.angle_gamma   90.00
#
_symmetry.space_group_name_H-M   'P 1'
#
loop_
_entity.id
_entity.type
_entity.pdbx_description
1 polymer ?
#
loop_
_entity_poly.entity_id
_entity_poly.type
_entity_poly.pdbx_seq_one_letter_code
_entity_poly.pdbx_strand_id
1 'polypeptide(L)'
;MEEKNQVFKIVMMKRKAVLYIIGAAVIIFLMILLLRDRKPFGGSNTSFAARPVERITRIEFTSGNNTLTLREEGEEWLVNGKQPARRSSILFITRILTEMQIKSPVSEELFNSGITSMGIEPVAVKVYEKNKLLSSFLVYKTASNQYGNIMKLKPGSKPYIVSVPGSEAEIGSAFTVNELFWQPYTVFSLQPSEIHSVTFENLSDTSSSFMIKYAGGIPSLLGNDRELTGWDTSRVLRYISYFTRVPFESWAPELTEAEKAGLSGD
;
A
#
# COMPACT_ATOMS: atom_id res chain seq x y z
N MET A 1 35.77 -71.93 -25.88
CA MET A 1 35.25 -71.63 -24.52
C MET A 1 35.30 -70.13 -24.19
N GLU A 2 36.19 -69.35 -24.82
CA GLU A 2 36.33 -67.89 -24.66
C GLU A 2 35.16 -67.04 -25.18
N GLU A 3 34.52 -67.45 -26.28
CA GLU A 3 33.47 -66.65 -26.93
C GLU A 3 32.19 -66.54 -26.08
N LYS A 4 31.80 -67.61 -25.38
CA LYS A 4 30.68 -67.59 -24.42
C LYS A 4 30.95 -66.66 -23.23
N ASN A 5 32.20 -66.54 -22.79
CA ASN A 5 32.58 -65.66 -21.68
C ASN A 5 32.55 -64.18 -22.09
N GLN A 6 32.93 -63.85 -23.32
CA GLN A 6 32.84 -62.50 -23.89
C GLN A 6 31.38 -62.02 -23.99
N VAL A 7 30.49 -62.87 -24.55
CA VAL A 7 29.06 -62.54 -24.69
C VAL A 7 28.40 -62.35 -23.33
N PHE A 8 28.71 -63.21 -22.34
CA PHE A 8 28.18 -63.10 -20.99
C PHE A 8 28.64 -61.82 -20.28
N LYS A 9 29.90 -61.41 -20.46
CA LYS A 9 30.46 -60.16 -19.93
C LYS A 9 29.74 -58.93 -20.50
N ILE A 10 29.46 -58.92 -21.81
CA ILE A 10 28.76 -57.82 -22.49
C ILE A 10 27.31 -57.69 -21.98
N VAL A 11 26.60 -58.81 -21.84
CA VAL A 11 25.22 -58.82 -21.30
C VAL A 11 25.21 -58.34 -19.84
N MET A 12 26.20 -58.75 -19.04
CA MET A 12 26.30 -58.32 -17.64
C MET A 12 26.65 -56.83 -17.52
N MET A 13 27.52 -56.29 -18.39
CA MET A 13 27.83 -54.85 -18.44
C MET A 13 26.62 -54.00 -18.86
N LYS A 14 25.83 -54.46 -19.84
CA LYS A 14 24.58 -53.79 -20.24
C LYS A 14 23.55 -53.77 -19.10
N ARG A 15 23.43 -54.84 -18.32
CA ARG A 15 22.57 -54.88 -17.11
C ARG A 15 22.99 -53.87 -16.04
N LYS A 16 24.30 -53.74 -15.78
CA LYS A 16 24.83 -52.75 -14.82
C LYS A 16 24.59 -51.32 -15.33
N ALA A 17 24.78 -51.06 -16.63
CA ALA A 17 24.49 -49.76 -17.24
C ALA A 17 23.00 -49.39 -17.12
N VAL A 18 22.09 -50.33 -17.36
CA VAL A 18 20.64 -50.12 -17.17
C VAL A 18 20.31 -49.80 -15.71
N LEU A 19 20.93 -50.49 -14.74
CA LEU A 19 20.74 -50.20 -13.31
C LEU A 19 21.22 -48.80 -12.93
N TYR A 20 22.35 -48.32 -13.47
CA TYR A 20 22.82 -46.95 -13.22
C TYR A 20 21.90 -45.89 -13.80
N ILE A 21 21.34 -46.13 -15.00
CA ILE A 21 20.39 -45.22 -15.64
C ILE A 21 19.09 -45.14 -14.82
N ILE A 22 18.57 -46.27 -14.34
CA ILE A 22 17.38 -46.30 -13.47
C ILE A 22 17.66 -45.57 -12.16
N GLY A 23 18.83 -45.80 -11.54
CA GLY A 23 19.23 -45.11 -10.33
C GLY A 23 19.30 -43.59 -10.51
N ALA A 24 19.90 -43.13 -11.61
CA ALA A 24 19.97 -41.70 -11.95
C ALA A 24 18.57 -41.10 -12.19
N ALA A 25 17.68 -41.82 -12.89
CA ALA A 25 16.31 -41.39 -13.12
C ALA A 25 15.51 -41.25 -11.81
N VAL A 26 15.69 -42.18 -10.85
CA VAL A 26 15.06 -42.11 -9.53
C VAL A 26 15.58 -40.92 -8.73
N ILE A 27 16.89 -40.64 -8.76
CA ILE A 27 17.48 -39.48 -8.09
C ILE A 27 16.94 -38.17 -8.69
N ILE A 28 16.88 -38.07 -10.01
CA ILE A 28 16.31 -36.90 -10.70
C ILE A 28 14.83 -36.73 -10.33
N PHE A 29 14.06 -37.81 -10.30
CA PHE A 29 12.66 -37.79 -9.91
C PHE A 29 12.47 -37.32 -8.45
N LEU A 30 13.29 -37.82 -7.52
CA LEU A 30 13.29 -37.36 -6.12
C LEU A 30 13.71 -35.89 -6.01
N MET A 31 14.68 -35.45 -6.80
CA MET A 31 15.11 -34.05 -6.84
C MET A 31 14.00 -33.13 -7.33
N ILE A 32 13.25 -33.53 -8.36
CA ILE A 32 12.06 -32.80 -8.83
C ILE A 32 10.98 -32.75 -7.75
N LEU A 33 10.75 -33.84 -6.99
CA LEU A 33 9.79 -33.86 -5.90
C LEU A 33 10.18 -32.96 -4.71
N LEU A 34 11.49 -32.78 -4.47
CA LEU A 34 12.02 -31.89 -3.43
C LEU A 34 12.03 -30.42 -3.86
N LEU A 35 12.30 -30.15 -5.14
CA LEU A 35 12.28 -28.80 -5.73
C LEU A 35 10.88 -28.32 -6.08
N ARG A 36 9.86 -29.20 -6.04
CA ARG A 36 8.48 -28.80 -6.26
C ARG A 36 8.01 -27.93 -5.09
N ASP A 37 7.67 -26.68 -5.39
CA ASP A 37 7.05 -25.74 -4.45
C ASP A 37 5.87 -26.40 -3.71
N ARG A 38 6.11 -26.82 -2.47
CA ARG A 38 5.05 -27.32 -1.60
C ARG A 38 4.24 -26.12 -1.15
N LYS A 39 3.03 -25.94 -1.68
CA LYS A 39 2.07 -24.97 -1.14
C LYS A 39 1.58 -25.51 0.21
N PRO A 40 2.07 -25.01 1.37
CA PRO A 40 1.83 -25.65 2.67
C PRO A 40 0.34 -25.65 3.05
N PHE A 41 -0.43 -24.76 2.43
CA PHE A 41 -1.83 -24.50 2.76
C PHE A 41 -2.85 -24.91 1.68
N GLY A 42 -2.41 -25.53 0.57
CA GLY A 42 -3.30 -25.98 -0.51
C GLY A 42 -3.74 -24.84 -1.45
N GLY A 43 -3.33 -24.92 -2.72
CA GLY A 43 -3.31 -23.77 -3.63
C GLY A 43 -4.65 -23.18 -4.09
N SER A 44 -5.80 -23.82 -3.84
CA SER A 44 -7.11 -23.34 -4.33
C SER A 44 -7.90 -22.51 -3.31
N ASN A 45 -7.62 -22.65 -2.00
CA ASN A 45 -8.46 -22.07 -0.94
C ASN A 45 -7.67 -21.20 0.06
N THR A 46 -6.47 -20.73 -0.29
CA THR A 46 -5.61 -20.00 0.66
C THR A 46 -4.76 -18.89 0.03
N SER A 47 -5.09 -18.43 -1.19
CA SER A 47 -4.35 -17.34 -1.83
C SER A 47 -5.08 -16.01 -1.61
N PHE A 48 -4.58 -15.22 -0.66
CA PHE A 48 -5.02 -13.83 -0.47
C PHE A 48 -4.44 -12.91 -1.54
N ALA A 49 -3.16 -13.09 -1.88
CA ALA A 49 -2.43 -12.28 -2.84
C ALA A 49 -3.12 -12.26 -4.22
N ALA A 50 -3.28 -11.05 -4.76
CA ALA A 50 -3.68 -10.81 -6.13
C ALA A 50 -2.50 -11.09 -7.07
N ARG A 51 -2.79 -11.74 -8.20
CA ARG A 51 -1.80 -12.05 -9.25
C ARG A 51 -2.26 -11.43 -10.58
N PRO A 52 -2.07 -10.12 -10.76
CA PRO A 52 -2.39 -9.46 -12.03
C PRO A 52 -1.49 -9.98 -13.16
N VAL A 53 -1.98 -9.90 -14.39
CA VAL A 53 -1.16 -10.18 -15.59
C VAL A 53 -0.32 -8.95 -15.94
N GLU A 54 -0.92 -7.77 -15.87
CA GLU A 54 -0.31 -6.47 -16.10
C GLU A 54 -0.18 -5.71 -14.77
N ARG A 55 -1.31 -5.34 -14.15
CA ARG A 55 -1.36 -4.59 -12.89
C ARG A 55 -2.76 -4.59 -12.27
N ILE A 56 -2.84 -4.24 -10.99
CA ILE A 56 -4.11 -3.94 -10.32
C ILE A 56 -4.62 -2.60 -10.85
N THR A 57 -5.91 -2.50 -11.18
CA THR A 57 -6.53 -1.27 -11.71
C THR A 57 -7.70 -0.76 -10.87
N ARG A 58 -8.22 -1.59 -9.94
CA ARG A 58 -9.28 -1.19 -9.02
C ARG A 58 -9.25 -2.01 -7.74
N ILE A 59 -9.49 -1.34 -6.61
CA ILE A 59 -9.60 -1.93 -5.29
C ILE A 59 -10.86 -1.38 -4.63
N GLU A 60 -11.69 -2.26 -4.10
CA GLU A 60 -12.91 -1.88 -3.37
C GLU A 60 -12.80 -2.34 -1.92
N PHE A 61 -13.17 -1.45 -1.01
CA PHE A 61 -13.28 -1.70 0.41
C PHE A 61 -14.73 -1.50 0.85
N THR A 62 -15.21 -2.37 1.73
CA THR A 62 -16.54 -2.23 2.35
C THR A 62 -16.43 -2.58 3.82
N SER A 63 -16.91 -1.71 4.71
CA SER A 63 -16.95 -1.93 6.16
C SER A 63 -18.26 -1.37 6.68
N GLY A 64 -19.12 -2.23 7.23
CA GLY A 64 -20.50 -1.87 7.57
C GLY A 64 -21.22 -1.29 6.34
N ASN A 65 -21.74 -0.07 6.48
CA ASN A 65 -22.42 0.66 5.39
C ASN A 65 -21.49 1.54 4.54
N ASN A 66 -20.20 1.62 4.90
CA ASN A 66 -19.24 2.47 4.21
C ASN A 66 -18.53 1.71 3.10
N THR A 67 -18.38 2.36 1.94
CA THR A 67 -17.64 1.83 0.80
C THR A 67 -16.59 2.82 0.33
N LEU A 68 -15.43 2.30 -0.06
CA LEU A 68 -14.39 3.10 -0.70
C LEU A 68 -13.86 2.36 -1.93
N THR A 69 -13.73 3.08 -3.04
CA THR A 69 -13.17 2.57 -4.29
C THR A 69 -11.92 3.35 -4.65
N LEU A 70 -10.85 2.63 -4.90
CA LEU A 70 -9.66 3.15 -5.58
C LEU A 70 -9.70 2.64 -7.01
N ARG A 71 -9.62 3.52 -8.00
CA ARG A 71 -9.62 3.14 -9.42
C ARG A 71 -8.55 3.93 -10.18
N GLU A 72 -7.82 3.24 -11.04
CA GLU A 72 -6.92 3.86 -12.01
C GLU A 72 -7.74 4.51 -13.14
N GLU A 73 -7.48 5.80 -13.39
CA GLU A 73 -8.03 6.56 -14.51
C GLU A 73 -6.90 7.33 -15.20
N GLY A 74 -6.51 6.86 -16.40
CA GLY A 74 -5.34 7.41 -17.10
C GLY A 74 -4.05 7.11 -16.35
N GLU A 75 -3.33 8.16 -15.95
CA GLU A 75 -2.08 8.07 -15.19
C GLU A 75 -2.29 8.25 -13.67
N GLU A 76 -3.51 8.55 -13.24
CA GLU A 76 -3.83 8.83 -11.85
C GLU A 76 -4.70 7.75 -11.23
N TRP A 77 -4.67 7.67 -9.90
CA TRP A 77 -5.64 6.88 -9.14
C TRP A 77 -6.63 7.82 -8.49
N LEU A 78 -7.91 7.49 -8.56
CA LEU A 78 -8.97 8.27 -7.92
C LEU A 78 -9.57 7.52 -6.73
N VAL A 79 -9.84 8.27 -5.66
CA VAL A 79 -10.63 7.87 -4.50
C VAL A 79 -12.09 8.19 -4.81
N ASN A 80 -12.94 7.17 -4.81
CA ASN A 80 -14.38 7.26 -5.10
C ASN A 80 -14.70 7.98 -6.43
N GLY A 81 -13.80 7.93 -7.41
CA GLY A 81 -13.94 8.58 -8.72
C GLY A 81 -13.94 10.11 -8.66
N LYS A 82 -13.48 10.72 -7.57
CA LYS A 82 -13.54 12.17 -7.36
C LYS A 82 -12.17 12.80 -7.13
N GLN A 83 -11.44 12.32 -6.13
CA GLN A 83 -10.21 12.96 -5.66
C GLN A 83 -9.00 12.13 -6.04
N PRO A 84 -7.87 12.75 -6.42
CA PRO A 84 -6.63 12.01 -6.67
C PRO A 84 -6.18 11.29 -5.39
N ALA A 85 -5.70 10.07 -5.55
CA ALA A 85 -5.11 9.28 -4.48
C ALA A 85 -3.61 9.56 -4.41
N ARG A 86 -3.11 9.66 -3.19
CA ARG A 86 -1.70 9.79 -2.88
C ARG A 86 -0.94 8.56 -3.38
N ARG A 87 0.01 8.80 -4.28
CA ARG A 87 0.84 7.77 -4.91
C ARG A 87 1.49 6.81 -3.91
N SER A 88 2.01 7.31 -2.78
CA SER A 88 2.63 6.45 -1.76
C SER A 88 1.63 5.48 -1.12
N SER A 89 0.40 5.92 -0.85
CA SER A 89 -0.67 5.06 -0.32
C SER A 89 -1.04 3.96 -1.32
N ILE A 90 -1.15 4.30 -2.62
CA ILE A 90 -1.45 3.33 -3.70
C ILE A 90 -0.33 2.29 -3.86
N LEU A 91 0.94 2.73 -3.87
CA LEU A 91 2.08 1.81 -3.94
C LEU A 91 2.13 0.88 -2.74
N PHE A 92 1.83 1.41 -1.55
CA PHE A 92 1.80 0.62 -0.31
C PHE A 92 0.73 -0.49 -0.35
N ILE A 93 -0.52 -0.15 -0.67
CA ILE A 93 -1.58 -1.17 -0.76
C ILE A 93 -1.32 -2.15 -1.91
N THR A 94 -0.84 -1.68 -3.05
CA THR A 94 -0.53 -2.56 -4.20
C THR A 94 0.51 -3.61 -3.81
N ARG A 95 1.59 -3.19 -3.13
CA ARG A 95 2.62 -4.09 -2.61
C ARG A 95 2.01 -5.13 -1.66
N ILE A 96 1.20 -4.70 -0.70
CA ILE A 96 0.53 -5.62 0.23
C ILE A 96 -0.30 -6.64 -0.55
N LEU A 97 -1.13 -6.18 -1.48
CA LEU A 97 -2.04 -7.04 -2.24
C LEU A 97 -1.30 -8.05 -3.13
N THR A 98 -0.11 -7.73 -3.63
CA THR A 98 0.67 -8.65 -4.49
C THR A 98 1.61 -9.57 -3.72
N GLU A 99 2.13 -9.11 -2.57
CA GLU A 99 3.19 -9.81 -1.83
C GLU A 99 2.71 -10.52 -0.57
N MET A 100 1.49 -10.28 -0.09
CA MET A 100 1.00 -10.86 1.16
C MET A 100 0.94 -12.40 1.13
N GLN A 101 1.33 -13.02 2.24
CA GLN A 101 1.36 -14.46 2.41
C GLN A 101 0.77 -14.87 3.75
N ILE A 102 0.24 -16.10 3.80
CA ILE A 102 -0.20 -16.70 5.06
C ILE A 102 1.03 -16.98 5.92
N LYS A 103 1.03 -16.41 7.12
CA LYS A 103 2.02 -16.71 8.16
C LYS A 103 1.62 -17.97 8.95
N SER A 104 0.36 -18.03 9.38
CA SER A 104 -0.17 -19.17 10.15
C SER A 104 -1.71 -19.18 10.17
N PRO A 105 -2.35 -20.35 10.38
CA PRO A 105 -3.78 -20.40 10.70
C PRO A 105 -4.04 -19.87 12.11
N VAL A 106 -5.26 -19.39 12.35
CA VAL A 106 -5.75 -18.98 13.67
C VAL A 106 -6.78 -20.00 14.15
N SER A 107 -6.74 -20.39 15.43
CA SER A 107 -7.75 -21.27 16.01
C SER A 107 -9.10 -20.54 16.12
N GLU A 108 -10.20 -21.29 16.09
CA GLU A 108 -11.54 -20.69 16.24
C GLU A 108 -11.69 -20.00 17.59
N GLU A 109 -11.12 -20.55 18.65
CA GLU A 109 -11.13 -19.96 19.99
C GLU A 109 -10.43 -18.59 20.04
N LEU A 110 -9.23 -18.47 19.46
CA LEU A 110 -8.50 -17.20 19.39
C LEU A 110 -9.22 -16.18 18.50
N PHE A 111 -9.83 -16.65 17.41
CA PHE A 111 -10.64 -15.77 16.57
C PHE A 111 -11.87 -15.27 17.32
N ASN A 112 -12.56 -16.15 18.06
CA ASN A 112 -13.76 -15.77 18.79
C ASN A 112 -13.46 -14.81 19.94
N SER A 113 -12.42 -15.07 20.75
CA SER A 113 -12.04 -14.21 21.87
C SER A 113 -11.37 -12.91 21.45
N GLY A 114 -10.70 -12.90 20.30
CA GLY A 114 -9.94 -11.76 19.79
C GLY A 114 -10.64 -10.92 18.72
N ILE A 115 -11.77 -11.36 18.16
CA ILE A 115 -12.47 -10.66 17.07
C ILE A 115 -13.97 -10.63 17.34
N THR A 116 -14.60 -11.80 17.44
CA THR A 116 -16.06 -11.91 17.55
C THR A 116 -16.59 -11.29 18.85
N SER A 117 -16.00 -11.63 20.00
CA SER A 117 -16.41 -11.11 21.31
C SER A 117 -16.18 -9.61 21.46
N MET A 118 -15.18 -9.07 20.75
CA MET A 118 -14.87 -7.64 20.73
C MET A 118 -15.73 -6.87 19.71
N GLY A 119 -16.60 -7.55 18.95
CA GLY A 119 -17.44 -6.90 17.94
C GLY A 119 -16.65 -6.30 16.77
N ILE A 120 -15.46 -6.83 16.46
CA ILE A 120 -14.63 -6.30 15.39
C ILE A 120 -15.23 -6.68 14.03
N GLU A 121 -15.69 -5.66 13.30
CA GLU A 121 -16.19 -5.81 11.95
C GLU A 121 -15.05 -5.95 10.92
N PRO A 122 -15.21 -6.78 9.88
CA PRO A 122 -14.23 -6.88 8.82
C PRO A 122 -14.36 -5.74 7.80
N VAL A 123 -13.23 -5.38 7.22
CA VAL A 123 -13.18 -4.70 5.92
C VAL A 123 -13.19 -5.77 4.84
N ALA A 124 -14.25 -5.84 4.05
CA ALA A 124 -14.30 -6.65 2.84
C ALA A 124 -13.52 -5.96 1.73
N VAL A 125 -12.61 -6.70 1.09
CA VAL A 125 -11.71 -6.19 0.06
C VAL A 125 -11.91 -6.98 -1.22
N LYS A 126 -12.04 -6.27 -2.35
CA LYS A 126 -12.03 -6.86 -3.69
C LYS A 126 -11.00 -6.18 -4.56
N VAL A 127 -10.19 -6.98 -5.25
CA VAL A 127 -9.08 -6.50 -6.07
C VAL A 127 -9.30 -6.90 -7.52
N TYR A 128 -9.12 -5.97 -8.44
CA TYR A 128 -9.43 -6.17 -9.85
C TYR A 128 -8.28 -5.76 -10.76
N GLU A 129 -8.20 -6.45 -11.89
CA GLU A 129 -7.49 -6.02 -13.09
C GLU A 129 -8.52 -5.84 -14.19
N LYS A 130 -8.69 -4.59 -14.64
CA LYS A 130 -9.77 -4.16 -15.52
C LYS A 130 -11.12 -4.60 -14.91
N ASN A 131 -11.81 -5.53 -15.55
CA ASN A 131 -13.09 -6.09 -15.08
C ASN A 131 -12.95 -7.47 -14.40
N LYS A 132 -11.74 -8.04 -14.35
CA LYS A 132 -11.48 -9.35 -13.77
C LYS A 132 -11.21 -9.23 -12.27
N LEU A 133 -11.99 -9.94 -11.46
CA LEU A 133 -11.72 -10.10 -10.03
C LEU A 133 -10.49 -10.99 -9.84
N LEU A 134 -9.46 -10.46 -9.20
CA LEU A 134 -8.21 -11.17 -8.90
C LEU A 134 -8.27 -11.85 -7.52
N SER A 135 -8.79 -11.15 -6.52
CA SER A 135 -8.93 -11.67 -5.16
C SER A 135 -10.06 -10.97 -4.41
N SER A 136 -10.65 -11.68 -3.44
CA SER A 136 -11.66 -11.17 -2.53
C SER A 136 -11.46 -11.80 -1.17
N PHE A 137 -11.47 -11.00 -0.11
CA PHE A 137 -11.23 -11.46 1.25
C PHE A 137 -11.77 -10.45 2.28
N LEU A 138 -11.75 -10.85 3.54
CA LEU A 138 -12.15 -10.08 4.71
C LEU A 138 -10.93 -9.83 5.58
N VAL A 139 -10.73 -8.59 6.00
CA VAL A 139 -9.64 -8.18 6.89
C VAL A 139 -10.22 -7.73 8.22
N TYR A 140 -9.81 -8.37 9.30
CA TYR A 140 -10.17 -7.98 10.65
C TYR A 140 -8.97 -7.27 11.29
N LYS A 141 -9.14 -5.96 11.50
CA LYS A 141 -8.10 -5.09 12.06
C LYS A 141 -8.12 -5.22 13.58
N THR A 142 -6.99 -5.53 14.17
CA THR A 142 -6.85 -5.57 15.64
C THR A 142 -5.77 -4.62 16.07
N ALA A 143 -6.08 -3.70 16.97
CA ALA A 143 -5.10 -2.75 17.52
C ALA A 143 -4.08 -3.42 18.47
N SER A 144 -4.36 -4.63 18.97
CA SER A 144 -3.67 -5.18 20.15
C SER A 144 -3.05 -6.57 19.99
N ASN A 145 -3.08 -7.19 18.82
CA ASN A 145 -2.52 -8.54 18.72
C ASN A 145 -1.01 -8.50 18.42
N GLN A 146 -0.31 -9.46 18.99
CA GLN A 146 1.13 -9.73 18.78
C GLN A 146 1.39 -10.31 17.37
N TYR A 147 0.33 -10.56 16.60
CA TYR A 147 0.33 -11.46 15.45
C TYR A 147 0.10 -10.75 14.11
N GLY A 148 -0.39 -9.50 14.09
CA GLY A 148 -0.80 -8.74 12.92
C GLY A 148 -2.27 -8.90 12.51
N ASN A 149 -2.59 -8.59 11.25
CA ASN A 149 -3.98 -8.59 10.77
C ASN A 149 -4.48 -10.02 10.50
N ILE A 150 -5.71 -10.31 10.92
CA ILE A 150 -6.36 -11.59 10.66
C ILE A 150 -7.23 -11.46 9.41
N MET A 151 -7.13 -12.42 8.50
CA MET A 151 -7.89 -12.44 7.26
C MET A 151 -8.67 -13.74 7.06
N LYS A 152 -9.81 -13.64 6.39
CA LYS A 152 -10.64 -14.77 5.94
C LYS A 152 -10.94 -14.60 4.46
N LEU A 153 -10.97 -15.66 3.65
CA LEU A 153 -11.35 -15.53 2.24
C LEU A 153 -12.83 -15.20 2.06
N LYS A 154 -13.68 -15.75 2.93
CA LYS A 154 -15.12 -15.53 2.91
C LYS A 154 -15.70 -15.77 4.31
N PRO A 155 -16.94 -15.35 4.58
CA PRO A 155 -17.64 -15.74 5.79
C PRO A 155 -17.61 -17.26 5.97
N GLY A 156 -17.32 -17.71 7.19
CA GLY A 156 -17.18 -19.15 7.53
C GLY A 156 -15.89 -19.84 7.08
N SER A 157 -14.97 -19.20 6.34
CA SER A 157 -13.67 -19.83 6.04
C SER A 157 -12.75 -19.86 7.27
N LYS A 158 -11.66 -20.63 7.21
CA LYS A 158 -10.63 -20.58 8.26
C LYS A 158 -9.98 -19.18 8.32
N PRO A 159 -9.71 -18.66 9.53
CA PRO A 159 -8.95 -17.42 9.71
C PRO A 159 -7.45 -17.68 9.65
N TYR A 160 -6.73 -16.71 9.09
CA TYR A 160 -5.28 -16.75 8.94
C TYR A 160 -4.65 -15.44 9.37
N ILE A 161 -3.47 -15.52 9.98
CA ILE A 161 -2.57 -14.37 10.09
C ILE A 161 -1.88 -14.20 8.75
N VAL A 162 -1.93 -12.97 8.22
CA VAL A 162 -1.33 -12.62 6.93
C VAL A 162 -0.28 -11.53 7.14
N SER A 163 0.85 -11.68 6.44
CA SER A 163 1.97 -10.74 6.51
C SER A 163 2.61 -10.54 5.13
N VAL A 164 3.33 -9.44 4.96
CA VAL A 164 4.20 -9.21 3.80
C VAL A 164 5.64 -9.58 4.19
N PRO A 165 6.31 -10.52 3.50
CA PRO A 165 7.68 -10.90 3.83
C PRO A 165 8.64 -9.70 3.78
N GLY A 166 9.53 -9.60 4.78
CA GLY A 166 10.52 -8.52 4.85
C GLY A 166 9.94 -7.14 5.16
N SER A 167 8.71 -7.06 5.66
CA SER A 167 8.06 -5.82 6.08
C SER A 167 7.73 -5.85 7.57
N GLU A 168 8.26 -4.88 8.32
CA GLU A 168 7.88 -4.60 9.71
C GLU A 168 6.65 -3.67 9.80
N ALA A 169 6.16 -3.16 8.66
CA ALA A 169 5.04 -2.23 8.65
C ALA A 169 3.71 -2.92 9.02
N GLU A 170 2.85 -2.17 9.72
CA GLU A 170 1.48 -2.59 10.02
C GLU A 170 0.61 -2.51 8.76
N ILE A 171 0.55 -3.61 8.00
CA ILE A 171 -0.19 -3.70 6.73
C ILE A 171 -1.70 -3.47 6.88
N GLY A 172 -2.23 -3.59 8.10
CA GLY A 172 -3.65 -3.41 8.44
C GLY A 172 -4.17 -1.99 8.23
N SER A 173 -3.29 -1.02 8.42
CA SER A 173 -3.59 0.40 8.25
C SER A 173 -4.12 0.74 6.86
N ALA A 174 -3.63 0.04 5.83
CA ALA A 174 -4.03 0.24 4.43
C ALA A 174 -5.41 -0.33 4.07
N PHE A 175 -6.01 -1.15 4.93
CA PHE A 175 -7.38 -1.65 4.74
C PHE A 175 -8.36 -0.72 5.45
N THR A 176 -8.68 0.41 4.83
CA THR A 176 -9.53 1.44 5.43
C THR A 176 -10.47 2.06 4.42
N VAL A 177 -11.70 2.35 4.88
CA VAL A 177 -12.73 3.08 4.14
C VAL A 177 -12.64 4.61 4.36
N ASN A 178 -11.68 5.08 5.16
CA ASN A 178 -11.46 6.52 5.35
C ASN A 178 -10.81 7.14 4.10
N GLU A 179 -11.56 7.96 3.38
CA GLU A 179 -11.07 8.65 2.17
C GLU A 179 -9.82 9.51 2.42
N LEU A 180 -9.75 10.17 3.57
CA LEU A 180 -8.67 11.10 3.91
C LEU A 180 -7.29 10.41 3.98
N PHE A 181 -7.25 9.12 4.34
CA PHE A 181 -6.01 8.32 4.33
C PHE A 181 -5.41 8.20 2.92
N TRP A 182 -6.27 8.19 1.91
CA TRP A 182 -5.88 8.00 0.53
C TRP A 182 -5.56 9.30 -0.18
N GLN A 183 -6.00 10.45 0.32
CA GLN A 183 -5.77 11.75 -0.33
C GLN A 183 -4.34 12.29 -0.06
N PRO A 184 -3.81 13.16 -0.95
CA PRO A 184 -2.55 13.85 -0.72
C PRO A 184 -2.57 14.68 0.55
N TYR A 185 -1.49 14.64 1.33
CA TYR A 185 -1.35 15.49 2.52
C TYR A 185 -0.76 16.83 2.11
N THR A 186 -1.56 17.66 1.46
CA THR A 186 -1.13 18.92 0.87
C THR A 186 -2.24 19.95 1.00
N VAL A 187 -1.93 21.08 1.64
CA VAL A 187 -2.82 22.23 1.80
C VAL A 187 -2.87 23.04 0.50
N PHE A 188 -1.70 23.38 -0.04
CA PHE A 188 -1.57 24.14 -1.28
C PHE A 188 -0.79 23.32 -2.32
N SER A 189 -1.34 23.25 -3.53
CA SER A 189 -0.70 22.71 -4.72
C SER A 189 -0.98 23.67 -5.87
N LEU A 190 -0.27 24.79 -5.86
CA LEU A 190 -0.46 25.95 -6.73
C LEU A 190 0.75 26.14 -7.64
N GLN A 191 0.53 26.64 -8.85
CA GLN A 191 1.58 27.25 -9.67
C GLN A 191 1.95 28.62 -9.09
N PRO A 192 3.20 29.10 -9.26
CA PRO A 192 3.58 30.42 -8.78
C PRO A 192 2.62 31.52 -9.25
N SER A 193 2.16 31.48 -10.50
CA SER A 193 1.24 32.47 -11.07
C SER A 193 -0.17 32.45 -10.45
N GLU A 194 -0.55 31.38 -9.78
CA GLU A 194 -1.83 31.25 -9.07
C GLU A 194 -1.79 31.88 -7.67
N ILE A 195 -0.59 32.20 -7.15
CA ILE A 195 -0.41 32.81 -5.84
C ILE A 195 -0.58 34.32 -5.96
N HIS A 196 -1.77 34.82 -5.61
CA HIS A 196 -2.10 36.26 -5.66
C HIS A 196 -1.22 37.13 -4.73
N SER A 197 -1.02 36.66 -3.50
CA SER A 197 -0.19 37.35 -2.53
C SER A 197 0.30 36.42 -1.42
N VAL A 198 1.44 36.77 -0.83
CA VAL A 198 1.99 36.15 0.37
C VAL A 198 2.21 37.24 1.41
N THR A 199 1.61 37.11 2.59
CA THR A 199 1.78 38.03 3.71
C THR A 199 2.58 37.35 4.81
N PHE A 200 3.63 38.01 5.27
CA PHE A 200 4.38 37.62 6.46
C PHE A 200 4.16 38.66 7.56
N GLU A 201 3.59 38.19 8.67
CA GLU A 201 3.35 39.01 9.86
C GLU A 201 4.35 38.62 10.94
N ASN A 202 5.21 39.57 11.32
CA ASN A 202 6.13 39.39 12.44
C ASN A 202 5.54 40.03 13.69
N LEU A 203 5.11 39.18 14.64
CA LEU A 203 4.46 39.62 15.87
C LEU A 203 5.43 40.25 16.89
N SER A 204 6.74 39.96 16.78
CA SER A 204 7.77 40.51 17.68
C SER A 204 8.34 41.83 17.19
N ASP A 205 8.54 41.95 15.88
CA ASP A 205 8.96 43.18 15.22
C ASP A 205 8.04 43.45 14.02
N THR A 206 6.95 44.16 14.30
CA THR A 206 5.93 44.46 13.29
C THR A 206 6.50 45.23 12.11
N SER A 207 7.57 46.00 12.28
CA SER A 207 8.22 46.76 11.20
C SER A 207 8.90 45.87 10.15
N SER A 208 9.20 44.62 10.51
CA SER A 208 9.75 43.59 9.63
C SER A 208 8.68 42.75 8.91
N SER A 209 7.39 43.11 9.04
CA SER A 209 6.31 42.47 8.28
C SER A 209 6.31 42.95 6.84
N PHE A 210 5.88 42.08 5.92
CA PHE A 210 5.82 42.41 4.51
C PHE A 210 4.76 41.61 3.76
N MET A 211 4.35 42.13 2.61
CA MET A 211 3.46 41.46 1.67
C MET A 211 4.11 41.43 0.29
N ILE A 212 4.09 40.27 -0.35
CA ILE A 212 4.43 40.12 -1.76
C ILE A 212 3.14 39.96 -2.54
N LYS A 213 2.89 40.83 -3.52
CA LYS A 213 1.81 40.66 -4.50
C LYS A 213 2.39 40.11 -5.79
N TYR A 214 1.77 39.06 -6.32
CA TYR A 214 2.22 38.38 -7.53
C TYR A 214 1.02 37.83 -8.27
N ALA A 215 0.92 38.07 -9.58
CA ALA A 215 -0.17 37.53 -10.40
C ALA A 215 0.39 37.02 -11.73
N GLY A 216 1.53 36.34 -11.68
CA GLY A 216 2.25 35.82 -12.86
C GLY A 216 3.07 36.85 -13.64
N GLY A 217 3.24 38.07 -13.11
CA GLY A 217 4.01 39.17 -13.72
C GLY A 217 5.28 39.54 -12.95
N ILE A 218 5.57 40.84 -12.82
CA ILE A 218 6.64 41.31 -11.93
C ILE A 218 6.06 41.40 -10.51
N PRO A 219 6.69 40.80 -9.50
CA PRO A 219 6.19 40.90 -8.12
C PRO A 219 6.34 42.32 -7.58
N SER A 220 5.42 42.73 -6.71
CA SER A 220 5.56 43.93 -5.88
C SER A 220 5.77 43.52 -4.43
N LEU A 221 6.73 44.16 -3.75
CA LEU A 221 7.00 43.94 -2.32
C LEU A 221 6.56 45.17 -1.53
N LEU A 222 5.64 44.99 -0.59
CA LEU A 222 5.11 46.03 0.28
C LEU A 222 5.59 45.78 1.72
N GLY A 223 6.09 46.81 2.38
CA GLY A 223 6.18 46.85 3.84
C GLY A 223 4.87 47.35 4.44
N ASN A 224 4.86 47.71 5.72
CA ASN A 224 3.64 48.17 6.41
C ASN A 224 2.99 49.39 5.76
N ASP A 225 3.80 50.39 5.38
CA ASP A 225 3.26 51.70 4.98
C ASP A 225 3.61 52.10 3.53
N ARG A 226 4.45 51.31 2.83
CA ARG A 226 4.96 51.65 1.50
C ARG A 226 5.41 50.44 0.69
N GLU A 227 5.45 50.63 -0.62
CA GLU A 227 6.16 49.72 -1.52
C GLU A 227 7.67 49.82 -1.28
N LEU A 228 8.33 48.67 -1.19
CA LEU A 228 9.78 48.55 -1.04
C LEU A 228 10.41 48.40 -2.43
N THR A 229 11.57 49.03 -2.62
CA THR A 229 12.32 49.01 -3.89
C THR A 229 13.74 48.51 -3.68
N GLY A 230 14.46 48.16 -4.75
CA GLY A 230 15.88 47.76 -4.68
C GLY A 230 16.12 46.33 -4.17
N TRP A 231 15.07 45.51 -4.13
CA TRP A 231 15.16 44.09 -3.78
C TRP A 231 15.53 43.23 -5.00
N ASP A 232 16.11 42.06 -4.72
CA ASP A 232 16.47 41.07 -5.72
C ASP A 232 15.25 40.25 -6.14
N THR A 233 14.81 40.40 -7.39
CA THR A 233 13.64 39.71 -7.92
C THR A 233 13.75 38.20 -7.84
N SER A 234 14.95 37.63 -7.98
CA SER A 234 15.14 36.19 -7.85
C SER A 234 14.84 35.69 -6.43
N ARG A 235 15.14 36.49 -5.40
CA ARG A 235 14.86 36.14 -3.99
C ARG A 235 13.37 36.20 -3.68
N VAL A 236 12.66 37.20 -4.19
CA VAL A 236 11.21 37.34 -4.01
C VAL A 236 10.46 36.20 -4.70
N LEU A 237 10.82 35.89 -5.96
CA LEU A 237 10.23 34.75 -6.68
C LEU A 237 10.53 33.41 -5.98
N ARG A 238 11.75 33.23 -5.46
CA ARG A 238 12.09 32.06 -4.64
C ARG A 238 11.25 31.98 -3.38
N TYR A 239 11.00 33.09 -2.69
CA TYR A 239 10.15 33.10 -1.50
C TYR A 239 8.72 32.67 -1.82
N ILE A 240 8.12 33.19 -2.91
CA ILE A 240 6.80 32.74 -3.40
C ILE A 240 6.79 31.23 -3.66
N SER A 241 7.87 30.68 -4.22
CA SER A 241 7.97 29.24 -4.52
C SER A 241 7.87 28.33 -3.29
N TYR A 242 8.10 28.84 -2.08
CA TYR A 242 7.92 28.05 -0.86
C TYR A 242 6.45 27.73 -0.57
N PHE A 243 5.52 28.48 -1.16
CA PHE A 243 4.09 28.32 -0.94
C PHE A 243 3.38 27.62 -2.10
N THR A 244 4.09 27.24 -3.17
CA THR A 244 3.52 26.47 -4.28
C THR A 244 3.10 25.08 -3.85
N ARG A 245 3.80 24.51 -2.86
CA ARG A 245 3.47 23.19 -2.31
C ARG A 245 3.65 23.17 -0.80
N VAL A 246 2.55 23.24 -0.06
CA VAL A 246 2.57 23.21 1.41
C VAL A 246 1.97 21.89 1.90
N PRO A 247 2.80 20.92 2.32
CA PRO A 247 2.33 19.66 2.90
C PRO A 247 1.88 19.84 4.36
N PHE A 248 1.11 18.87 4.85
CA PHE A 248 0.86 18.69 6.29
C PHE A 248 1.22 17.26 6.71
N GLU A 249 1.40 17.03 8.01
CA GLU A 249 1.89 15.75 8.53
C GLU A 249 0.77 14.71 8.64
N SER A 250 -0.35 15.09 9.25
CA SER A 250 -1.49 14.21 9.47
C SER A 250 -2.80 14.98 9.51
N TRP A 251 -3.89 14.26 9.24
CA TRP A 251 -5.22 14.71 9.62
C TRP A 251 -5.34 14.61 11.14
N ALA A 252 -6.04 15.56 11.76
CA ALA A 252 -6.30 15.58 13.21
C ALA A 252 -7.82 15.42 13.48
N PRO A 253 -8.42 14.25 13.16
CA PRO A 253 -9.85 14.00 13.41
C PRO A 253 -10.22 13.99 14.89
N GLU A 254 -9.25 13.80 15.78
CA GLU A 254 -9.40 13.76 17.23
C GLU A 254 -9.60 15.12 17.89
N LEU A 255 -9.35 16.23 17.17
CA LEU A 255 -9.53 17.57 17.73
C LEU A 255 -10.99 17.79 18.15
N THR A 256 -11.16 18.24 19.39
CA THR A 256 -12.46 18.67 19.91
C THR A 256 -12.91 19.95 19.23
N GLU A 257 -14.22 20.23 19.24
CA GLU A 257 -14.75 21.49 18.70
C GLU A 257 -14.18 22.72 19.41
N ALA A 258 -13.85 22.61 20.70
CA ALA A 258 -13.20 23.68 21.46
C ALA A 258 -11.76 23.93 20.98
N GLU A 259 -10.99 22.88 20.72
CA GLU A 259 -9.64 23.00 20.15
C GLU A 259 -9.69 23.56 18.73
N LYS A 260 -10.67 23.13 17.91
CA LYS A 260 -10.89 23.70 16.57
C LYS A 260 -11.21 25.20 16.64
N ALA A 261 -12.12 25.60 17.54
CA ALA A 261 -12.49 27.00 17.74
C ALA A 261 -11.29 27.88 18.14
N GLY A 262 -10.41 27.37 19.02
CA GLY A 262 -9.18 28.06 19.41
C GLY A 262 -8.15 28.21 18.30
N LEU A 263 -8.19 27.36 17.26
CA LEU A 263 -7.32 27.46 16.08
C LEU A 263 -7.85 28.44 15.03
N SER A 264 -9.15 28.67 14.98
CA SER A 264 -9.78 29.59 14.01
C SER A 264 -9.55 31.07 14.29
N GLY A 265 -8.99 31.43 15.46
CA GLY A 265 -8.58 32.81 15.72
C GLY A 265 -9.70 33.85 15.64
N ASP A 266 -10.92 33.48 16.04
CA ASP A 266 -12.02 34.41 16.35
C ASP A 266 -12.15 34.60 17.87
#